data_AF-A0A3C0ETY7-F1
#
_entry.id   AF-A0A3C0ETY7-F1
#
_cell.length_a   1.000
_cell.length_b   1.000
_cell.length_c   1.000
_cell.angle_alpha   90.00
_cell.angle_beta   90.00
_cell.angle_gamma   90.00
#
_symmetry.space_group_name_H-M   'P 1'
#
loop_
_entity.id
_entity.type
_entity.pdbx_description
1 polymer ?
#
loop_
_entity_poly.entity_id
_entity_poly.type
_entity_poly.pdbx_seq_one_letter_code
_entity_poly.pdbx_strand_id
1 'polypeptide(L)'
;MATRTRTKPSWQKLSWHDARKQWKKYKGGKTYYLGQSGVRRYDRLAHDEALAEWKQVLEQFQAPQKLRDEKVNRIMFMWDYPDTKRAELEALSDEEIDAQIDFFSSLSSSRKRYPALGESEYGYIQVVPESGNRSGIVDVDVYQTNSQVPQRSEKPRISVTISDHIDGFIKSVLLKAKLGNLSLNRVDNLRRYLGYLSDWVMPDGELAGNLYPTDISSVFIRDFYHYLCELVSEKRLATSTAKSIFSAFRYFVKRLWQDEIIDLPRNLNDSGFRFYDQSTPIETFTVEEIQRVWDVATRKTRLYILLGLNCGFTARDLSDLKQEEVDWQKGTITRRRSKLRRNSTARIQEICYSLWPSTFKLLKEFRSTNSETVLLTQNNGPLVEQHMGDNGILKRSDTVKCAFQRAADKAGVAPAFTMFRATGATLIGNQFDEGLADLWMCHAPQTVAQRHYIAPSQERLDSAIEWLGKEVGLYEMN
;
A
#
# COMPACT_ATOMS: atom_id res chain seq x y z
N MET A 1 -10.71 39.78 10.66
CA MET A 1 -10.19 38.46 11.10
C MET A 1 -11.32 37.66 11.72
N ALA A 2 -11.92 36.72 10.98
CA ALA A 2 -12.96 35.83 11.52
C ALA A 2 -12.27 34.61 12.15
N THR A 3 -12.29 34.52 13.49
CA THR A 3 -11.81 33.34 14.20
C THR A 3 -12.70 32.14 13.87
N ARG A 4 -12.19 31.21 13.05
CA ARG A 4 -12.82 29.90 12.85
C ARG A 4 -12.95 29.21 14.21
N THR A 5 -14.18 29.09 14.71
CA THR A 5 -14.48 28.31 15.91
C THR A 5 -14.19 26.83 15.60
N ARG A 6 -13.12 26.29 16.19
CA ARG A 6 -12.85 24.84 16.14
C ARG A 6 -14.08 24.11 16.67
N THR A 7 -14.73 23.34 15.82
CA THR A 7 -15.82 22.44 16.22
C THR A 7 -15.26 21.44 17.21
N LYS A 8 -15.75 21.49 18.47
CA LYS A 8 -15.35 20.52 19.50
C LYS A 8 -15.70 19.09 19.00
N PRO A 9 -14.78 18.12 19.13
CA PRO A 9 -15.04 16.74 18.73
C PRO A 9 -16.30 16.19 19.43
N SER A 10 -17.05 15.33 18.74
CA SER A 10 -18.41 14.89 19.14
C SER A 10 -18.48 14.20 20.51
N TRP A 11 -17.36 13.64 20.99
CA TRP A 11 -17.25 13.04 22.32
C TRP A 11 -17.26 14.09 23.46
N GLN A 12 -16.92 15.35 23.17
CA GLN A 12 -16.92 16.46 24.15
C GLN A 12 -18.28 17.15 24.30
N LYS A 13 -19.31 16.73 23.58
CA LYS A 13 -20.66 17.29 23.70
C LYS A 13 -21.47 16.48 24.71
N LEU A 14 -21.64 16.98 25.94
CA LEU A 14 -22.59 16.46 26.91
C LEU A 14 -23.95 17.15 26.74
N SER A 15 -25.04 16.42 26.97
CA SER A 15 -26.39 16.99 26.99
C SER A 15 -26.83 17.21 28.42
N TRP A 16 -27.58 18.27 28.71
CA TRP A 16 -28.09 18.51 30.06
C TRP A 16 -29.38 17.72 30.32
N HIS A 17 -29.59 17.27 31.56
CA HIS A 17 -30.84 16.62 32.00
C HIS A 17 -31.51 17.41 33.12
N ASP A 18 -32.51 18.23 32.76
CA ASP A 18 -33.14 19.18 33.68
C ASP A 18 -33.71 18.55 34.94
N ALA A 19 -34.41 17.41 34.84
CA ALA A 19 -35.06 16.79 35.99
C ALA A 19 -34.08 16.26 37.06
N ARG A 20 -32.84 15.93 36.68
CA ARG A 20 -31.80 15.46 37.62
C ARG A 20 -30.77 16.53 37.94
N LYS A 21 -30.82 17.66 37.22
CA LYS A 21 -29.81 18.71 37.26
C LYS A 21 -28.39 18.13 37.12
N GLN A 22 -28.18 17.32 36.09
CA GLN A 22 -26.90 16.65 35.79
C GLN A 22 -26.63 16.66 34.29
N TRP A 23 -25.36 16.52 33.92
CA TRP A 23 -24.96 16.25 32.55
C TRP A 23 -25.24 14.78 32.20
N LYS A 24 -25.55 14.50 30.94
CA LYS A 24 -25.79 13.15 30.45
C LYS A 24 -25.17 12.88 29.10
N LYS A 25 -24.88 11.61 28.85
CA LYS A 25 -24.46 11.09 27.55
C LYS A 25 -25.09 9.72 27.28
N TYR A 26 -25.50 9.49 26.04
CA TYR A 26 -26.02 8.21 25.59
C TYR A 26 -24.94 7.42 24.87
N LYS A 27 -24.71 6.17 25.29
CA LYS A 27 -23.74 5.26 24.66
C LYS A 27 -24.15 3.82 24.92
N GLY A 28 -24.17 3.00 23.86
CA GLY A 28 -24.40 1.56 23.98
C GLY A 28 -25.74 1.18 24.62
N GLY A 29 -26.83 1.90 24.31
CA GLY A 29 -28.15 1.59 24.87
C GLY A 29 -28.41 2.17 26.27
N LYS A 30 -27.40 2.74 26.94
CA LYS A 30 -27.52 3.27 28.31
C LYS A 30 -27.30 4.79 28.33
N THR A 31 -28.00 5.46 29.25
CA THR A 31 -27.80 6.88 29.55
C THR A 31 -26.95 7.00 30.80
N TYR A 32 -25.79 7.64 30.67
CA TYR A 32 -24.89 7.95 31.77
C TYR A 32 -25.22 9.35 32.27
N TYR A 33 -25.41 9.49 33.58
CA TYR A 33 -25.54 10.78 34.27
C TYR A 33 -24.21 11.06 34.95
N LEU A 34 -23.65 12.23 34.69
CA LEU A 34 -22.25 12.57 34.94
C LEU A 34 -22.19 13.85 35.77
N GLY A 35 -21.25 13.90 36.71
CA GLY A 35 -21.06 14.98 37.68
C GLY A 35 -22.06 14.96 38.85
N GLN A 36 -21.88 15.89 39.79
CA GLN A 36 -22.73 16.03 40.97
C GLN A 36 -24.16 16.45 40.60
N SER A 37 -25.16 15.95 41.33
CA SER A 37 -26.56 16.35 41.15
C SER A 37 -26.84 17.72 41.77
N GLY A 38 -27.82 18.43 41.22
CA GLY A 38 -28.24 19.73 41.75
C GLY A 38 -27.42 20.93 41.27
N VAL A 39 -26.39 20.71 40.45
CA VAL A 39 -25.58 21.79 39.86
C VAL A 39 -26.37 22.59 38.83
N ARG A 40 -25.95 23.83 38.54
CA ARG A 40 -26.60 24.66 37.52
C ARG A 40 -26.05 24.31 36.15
N ARG A 41 -26.92 24.35 35.12
CA ARG A 41 -26.54 24.05 33.72
C ARG A 41 -25.36 24.87 33.18
N TYR A 42 -25.15 26.07 33.71
CA TYR A 42 -24.08 26.99 33.29
C TYR A 42 -22.85 26.96 34.20
N ASP A 43 -22.79 26.03 35.16
CA ASP A 43 -21.59 25.81 35.96
C ASP A 43 -20.52 25.11 35.10
N ARG A 44 -19.47 25.87 34.78
CA ARG A 44 -18.38 25.41 33.92
C ARG A 44 -17.50 24.37 34.61
N LEU A 45 -17.27 24.49 35.92
CA LEU A 45 -16.47 23.54 36.67
C LEU A 45 -17.19 22.19 36.72
N ALA A 46 -18.49 22.20 37.02
CA ALA A 46 -19.30 20.98 37.03
C ALA A 46 -19.40 20.30 35.64
N HIS A 47 -19.40 21.07 34.55
CA HIS A 47 -19.34 20.52 33.20
C HIS A 47 -17.99 19.87 32.89
N ASP A 48 -16.88 20.49 33.30
CA ASP A 48 -15.53 19.96 33.06
C ASP A 48 -15.26 18.69 33.90
N GLU A 49 -15.79 18.63 35.14
CA GLU A 49 -15.81 17.40 35.94
C GLU A 49 -16.62 16.28 35.29
N ALA A 50 -17.83 16.58 34.80
CA ALA A 50 -18.65 15.61 34.07
C ALA A 50 -17.99 15.11 32.78
N LEU A 51 -17.19 15.96 32.11
CA LEU A 51 -16.38 15.56 30.96
C LEU A 51 -15.22 14.63 31.37
N ALA A 52 -14.57 14.89 32.50
CA ALA A 52 -13.51 14.02 33.02
C ALA A 52 -14.07 12.64 33.39
N GLU A 53 -15.22 12.59 34.08
CA GLU A 53 -15.93 11.35 34.38
C GLU A 53 -16.34 10.61 33.11
N TRP A 54 -16.86 11.32 32.11
CA TRP A 54 -17.19 10.71 30.82
C TRP A 54 -15.98 10.11 30.11
N LYS A 55 -14.81 10.76 30.22
CA LYS A 55 -13.57 10.25 29.67
C LYS A 55 -13.16 8.93 30.34
N GLN A 56 -13.30 8.83 31.66
CA GLN A 56 -13.06 7.58 32.40
C GLN A 56 -14.04 6.47 31.97
N VAL A 57 -15.32 6.79 31.80
CA VAL A 57 -16.31 5.84 31.28
C VAL A 57 -15.93 5.38 29.86
N LEU A 58 -15.50 6.29 28.98
CA LEU A 58 -15.03 5.93 27.65
C LEU A 58 -13.80 5.02 27.67
N GLU A 59 -12.85 5.26 28.58
CA GLU A 59 -11.67 4.40 28.77
C GLU A 59 -12.09 2.99 29.20
N GLN A 60 -13.09 2.84 30.09
CA GLN A 60 -13.64 1.54 30.46
C GLN A 60 -14.31 0.80 29.29
N PHE A 61 -14.92 1.52 28.34
CA PHE A 61 -15.47 0.91 27.11
C PHE A 61 -14.40 0.57 26.08
N GLN A 62 -13.34 1.37 26.01
CA GLN A 62 -12.26 1.17 25.05
C GLN A 62 -11.27 0.11 25.50
N ALA A 63 -11.08 -0.10 26.80
CA ALA A 63 -10.12 -1.07 27.33
C ALA A 63 -10.42 -2.52 26.87
N PRO A 64 -11.66 -3.04 26.94
CA PRO A 64 -11.98 -4.38 26.42
C PRO A 64 -11.80 -4.47 24.90
N GLN A 65 -12.25 -3.47 24.15
CA GLN A 65 -12.10 -3.46 22.69
C GLN A 65 -10.63 -3.41 22.27
N LYS A 66 -9.82 -2.60 22.95
CA LYS A 66 -8.38 -2.49 22.70
C LYS A 66 -7.66 -3.80 23.00
N LEU A 67 -7.98 -4.44 24.13
CA LEU A 67 -7.43 -5.74 24.48
C LEU A 67 -7.81 -6.81 23.44
N ARG A 68 -9.07 -6.77 22.97
CA ARG A 68 -9.56 -7.65 21.90
C ARG A 68 -8.85 -7.40 20.57
N ASP A 69 -8.69 -6.15 20.17
CA ASP A 69 -7.96 -5.77 18.95
C ASP A 69 -6.48 -6.21 19.05
N GLU A 70 -5.85 -6.10 20.21
CA GLU A 70 -4.50 -6.60 20.48
C GLU A 70 -4.42 -8.13 20.33
N LYS A 71 -5.40 -8.88 20.85
CA LYS A 71 -5.49 -10.34 20.66
C LYS A 71 -5.69 -10.73 19.20
N VAL A 72 -6.59 -10.06 18.47
CA VAL A 72 -6.81 -10.29 17.04
C VAL A 72 -5.54 -10.03 16.24
N ASN A 73 -4.88 -8.89 16.47
CA ASN A 73 -3.61 -8.57 15.81
C ASN A 73 -2.52 -9.62 16.13
N ARG A 74 -2.50 -10.14 17.36
CA ARG A 74 -1.58 -11.21 17.77
C ARG A 74 -1.84 -12.51 17.00
N ILE A 75 -3.10 -12.93 16.83
CA ILE A 75 -3.44 -14.09 15.99
C ILE A 75 -3.04 -13.84 14.54
N MET A 76 -3.37 -12.67 13.99
CA MET A 76 -3.00 -12.30 12.62
C MET A 76 -1.50 -12.41 12.39
N PHE A 77 -0.71 -11.93 13.35
CA PHE A 77 0.74 -12.02 13.31
C PHE A 77 1.25 -13.47 13.43
N MET A 78 0.73 -14.25 14.38
CA MET A 78 1.17 -15.63 14.64
C MET A 78 0.91 -16.57 13.44
N TRP A 79 -0.21 -16.38 12.75
CA TRP A 79 -0.60 -17.21 11.61
C TRP A 79 -0.16 -16.65 10.25
N ASP A 80 0.53 -15.49 10.23
CA ASP A 80 0.81 -14.71 9.02
C ASP A 80 -0.47 -14.51 8.16
N TYR A 81 -1.60 -14.28 8.84
CA TYR A 81 -2.87 -14.15 8.15
C TYR A 81 -2.90 -12.85 7.34
N PRO A 82 -3.43 -12.89 6.10
CA PRO A 82 -3.69 -11.67 5.35
C PRO A 82 -4.73 -10.81 6.09
N ASP A 83 -4.68 -9.49 5.90
CA ASP A 83 -5.65 -8.53 6.49
C ASP A 83 -7.12 -8.89 6.22
N THR A 84 -7.39 -9.69 5.19
CA THR A 84 -8.74 -10.19 4.85
C THR A 84 -9.34 -11.10 5.93
N LYS A 85 -8.53 -11.75 6.75
CA LYS A 85 -8.99 -12.60 7.88
C LYS A 85 -9.36 -11.81 9.12
N ARG A 86 -9.03 -10.51 9.17
CA ARG A 86 -9.31 -9.68 10.35
C ARG A 86 -10.80 -9.63 10.68
N ALA A 87 -11.66 -9.48 9.69
CA ALA A 87 -13.12 -9.42 9.92
C ALA A 87 -13.68 -10.76 10.44
N GLU A 88 -13.12 -11.89 10.00
CA GLU A 88 -13.49 -13.21 10.52
C GLU A 88 -13.03 -13.37 11.98
N LEU A 89 -11.82 -12.94 12.32
CA LEU A 89 -11.29 -12.95 13.69
C LEU A 89 -12.04 -11.98 14.61
N GLU A 90 -12.41 -10.80 14.11
CA GLU A 90 -13.23 -9.81 14.83
C GLU A 90 -14.66 -10.30 15.06
N ALA A 91 -15.12 -11.35 14.36
CA ALA A 91 -16.42 -11.99 14.56
C ALA A 91 -16.39 -13.13 15.59
N LEU A 92 -15.21 -13.64 15.96
CA LEU A 92 -15.05 -14.69 16.97
C LEU A 92 -15.36 -14.18 18.38
N SER A 93 -15.86 -15.05 19.26
CA SER A 93 -15.99 -14.75 20.69
C SER A 93 -14.60 -14.57 21.34
N ASP A 94 -14.54 -13.93 22.50
CA ASP A 94 -13.26 -13.75 23.20
C ASP A 94 -12.67 -15.12 23.62
N GLU A 95 -13.52 -16.10 23.94
CA GLU A 95 -13.11 -17.48 24.23
C GLU A 95 -12.52 -18.18 23.00
N GLU A 96 -13.09 -17.97 21.81
CA GLU A 96 -12.59 -18.53 20.55
C GLU A 96 -11.24 -17.89 20.16
N ILE A 97 -11.09 -16.58 20.37
CA ILE A 97 -9.82 -15.87 20.19
C ILE A 97 -8.75 -16.42 21.13
N ASP A 98 -9.07 -16.62 22.41
CA ASP A 98 -8.12 -17.17 23.39
C ASP A 98 -7.74 -18.62 23.06
N ALA A 99 -8.71 -19.45 22.65
CA ALA A 99 -8.45 -20.81 22.20
C ALA A 99 -7.51 -20.89 20.99
N GLN A 100 -7.61 -19.94 20.05
CA GLN A 100 -6.69 -19.84 18.90
C GLN A 100 -5.26 -19.47 19.33
N ILE A 101 -5.12 -18.55 20.30
CA ILE A 101 -3.82 -18.15 20.85
C ILE A 101 -3.17 -19.32 21.60
N ASP A 102 -3.95 -20.03 22.42
CA ASP A 102 -3.48 -21.18 23.20
C ASP A 102 -3.10 -22.35 22.30
N PHE A 103 -3.92 -22.66 21.30
CA PHE A 103 -3.63 -23.70 20.32
C PHE A 103 -2.28 -23.46 19.63
N PHE A 104 -2.04 -22.25 19.14
CA PHE A 104 -0.77 -21.94 18.51
C PHE A 104 0.39 -21.95 19.50
N SER A 105 0.20 -21.44 20.72
CA SER A 105 1.23 -21.49 21.76
C SER A 105 1.62 -22.95 22.09
N SER A 106 0.65 -23.87 22.07
CA SER A 106 0.89 -25.31 22.22
C SER A 106 1.65 -25.92 21.02
N LEU A 107 1.36 -25.49 19.78
CA LEU A 107 2.10 -25.91 18.58
C LEU A 107 3.55 -25.44 18.60
N SER A 108 3.80 -24.21 19.05
CA SER A 108 5.16 -23.67 19.19
C SER A 108 5.97 -24.40 20.27
N SER A 109 5.30 -24.87 21.33
CA SER A 109 5.93 -25.62 22.43
C SER A 109 6.15 -27.10 22.10
N SER A 110 5.35 -27.66 21.19
CA SER A 110 5.38 -29.07 20.77
C SER A 110 6.21 -29.36 19.52
N ARG A 111 6.76 -28.33 18.86
CA ARG A 111 7.87 -28.51 17.92
C ARG A 111 9.08 -29.08 18.68
N LYS A 112 9.08 -30.40 18.89
CA LYS A 112 10.31 -31.17 19.07
C LYS A 112 11.23 -30.74 17.94
N ARG A 113 12.42 -30.25 18.30
CA ARG A 113 13.50 -30.00 17.35
C ARG A 113 13.54 -31.20 16.41
N TYR A 114 13.26 -30.98 15.12
CA TYR A 114 13.55 -32.00 14.14
C TYR A 114 15.04 -32.37 14.30
N PRO A 115 15.40 -33.66 14.41
CA PRO A 115 16.81 -34.02 14.32
C PRO A 115 17.30 -33.47 12.98
N ALA A 116 18.41 -32.75 13.04
CA ALA A 116 19.04 -32.22 11.84
C ALA A 116 19.18 -33.36 10.83
N LEU A 117 18.69 -33.16 9.62
CA LEU A 117 18.96 -34.06 8.50
C LEU A 117 20.47 -34.06 8.26
N GLY A 118 21.16 -35.09 8.73
CA GLY A 118 22.58 -35.33 8.45
C GLY A 118 23.39 -35.88 9.62
N GLU A 119 23.01 -37.03 10.19
CA GLU A 119 23.99 -37.89 10.89
C GLU A 119 24.35 -39.05 9.93
N SER A 120 25.41 -38.85 9.13
CA SER A 120 26.15 -39.95 8.53
C SER A 120 27.39 -40.22 9.38
N GLU A 121 27.43 -41.41 9.96
CA GLU A 121 28.61 -42.19 10.35
C GLU A 121 29.84 -41.42 10.83
N TYR A 122 29.99 -41.18 12.13
CA TYR A 122 31.30 -41.26 12.79
C TYR A 122 31.15 -41.80 14.21
N GLY A 123 31.99 -42.79 14.52
CA GLY A 123 31.86 -43.71 15.65
C GLY A 123 31.95 -43.07 17.03
N TYR A 124 31.12 -43.58 17.93
CA TYR A 124 31.23 -43.37 19.37
C TYR A 124 32.48 -44.10 19.90
N ILE A 125 33.45 -43.34 20.41
CA ILE A 125 34.42 -43.87 21.38
C ILE A 125 33.72 -43.81 22.75
N GLN A 126 33.38 -44.98 23.29
CA GLN A 126 32.98 -45.13 24.70
C GLN A 126 34.20 -44.88 25.59
N VAL A 127 34.16 -43.81 26.39
CA VAL A 127 35.03 -43.67 27.56
C VAL A 127 34.23 -44.13 28.77
N VAL A 128 34.65 -45.27 29.33
CA VAL A 128 34.19 -45.79 30.62
C VAL A 128 34.90 -45.01 31.73
N PRO A 129 34.22 -44.51 32.78
CA PRO A 129 34.89 -44.13 34.00
C PRO A 129 34.88 -45.31 34.99
N GLU A 130 36.07 -45.78 35.34
CA GLU A 130 36.32 -46.59 36.52
C GLU A 130 36.15 -45.75 37.81
N SER A 131 35.39 -46.36 38.74
CA SER A 131 35.44 -46.31 40.21
C SER A 131 36.29 -45.26 40.95
N GLY A 132 35.71 -44.73 42.03
CA GLY A 132 36.48 -44.46 43.26
C GLY A 132 36.11 -43.24 44.11
N ASN A 133 35.13 -43.41 45.01
CA ASN A 133 35.22 -43.11 46.45
C ASN A 133 35.94 -41.83 46.95
N ARG A 134 35.18 -40.88 47.53
CA ARG A 134 35.10 -40.59 48.99
C ARG A 134 34.64 -39.16 49.28
N SER A 135 33.70 -39.12 50.22
CA SER A 135 33.26 -38.03 51.09
C SER A 135 34.38 -37.11 51.60
N GLY A 136 34.15 -35.81 51.48
CA GLY A 136 34.87 -34.76 52.20
C GLY A 136 34.04 -33.48 52.19
N ILE A 137 33.48 -33.12 53.35
CA ILE A 137 32.90 -31.82 53.63
C ILE A 137 34.04 -30.80 53.61
N VAL A 138 33.96 -29.81 52.73
CA VAL A 138 34.84 -28.64 52.75
C VAL A 138 33.97 -27.41 52.51
N ASP A 139 33.97 -26.52 53.50
CA ASP A 139 33.49 -25.15 53.41
C ASP A 139 34.18 -24.44 52.24
N VAL A 140 33.40 -23.83 51.34
CA VAL A 140 33.91 -22.99 50.25
C VAL A 140 33.24 -21.62 50.34
N ASP A 141 33.89 -20.73 51.08
CA ASP A 141 33.81 -19.29 50.87
C ASP A 141 34.71 -18.94 49.68
N VAL A 142 34.16 -18.94 48.47
CA VAL A 142 34.80 -18.35 47.29
C VAL A 142 33.73 -17.78 46.35
N TYR A 143 33.43 -16.48 46.52
CA TYR A 143 32.89 -15.66 45.43
C TYR A 143 33.99 -15.45 44.38
N GLN A 144 34.22 -16.46 43.53
CA GLN A 144 34.88 -16.27 42.25
C GLN A 144 33.83 -16.25 41.15
N THR A 145 33.72 -15.07 40.57
CA THR A 145 33.09 -14.73 39.30
C THR A 145 33.40 -15.75 38.21
N ASN A 146 32.52 -16.76 38.06
CA ASN A 146 32.41 -17.54 36.84
C ASN A 146 31.71 -16.70 35.76
N SER A 147 32.44 -15.72 35.22
CA SER A 147 32.11 -15.05 33.96
C SER A 147 32.64 -15.90 32.79
N GLN A 148 32.26 -17.17 32.72
CA GLN A 148 32.35 -17.89 31.45
C GLN A 148 31.18 -17.42 30.60
N VAL A 149 31.40 -16.35 29.85
CA VAL A 149 30.54 -15.98 28.72
C VAL A 149 30.48 -17.24 27.85
N PRO A 150 29.30 -17.88 27.67
CA PRO A 150 29.22 -19.06 26.84
C PRO A 150 29.75 -18.68 25.46
N GLN A 151 30.81 -19.37 25.01
CA GLN A 151 31.34 -19.22 23.67
C GLN A 151 30.17 -19.43 22.72
N ARG A 152 29.74 -18.34 22.08
CA ARG A 152 28.67 -18.36 21.09
C ARG A 152 29.18 -19.28 19.99
N SER A 153 28.64 -20.50 19.92
CA SER A 153 28.95 -21.45 18.86
C SER A 153 28.91 -20.72 17.53
N GLU A 154 30.04 -20.66 16.83
CA GLU A 154 30.15 -19.96 15.55
C GLU A 154 29.06 -20.52 14.63
N LYS A 155 28.08 -19.67 14.28
CA LYS A 155 27.05 -20.07 13.31
C LYS A 155 27.79 -20.45 12.03
N PRO A 156 27.44 -21.58 11.39
CA PRO A 156 28.09 -22.01 10.15
C PRO A 156 28.05 -20.85 9.14
N ARG A 157 29.23 -20.49 8.60
CA ARG A 157 29.34 -19.39 7.63
C ARG A 157 28.53 -19.75 6.39
N ILE A 158 27.46 -19.00 6.17
CA ILE A 158 26.65 -19.08 4.96
C ILE A 158 27.55 -18.57 3.82
N SER A 159 27.87 -19.41 2.84
CA SER A 159 28.74 -19.05 1.71
C SER A 159 28.04 -18.22 0.63
N VAL A 160 26.81 -17.80 0.89
CA VAL A 160 25.91 -17.16 -0.09
C VAL A 160 25.87 -15.66 0.15
N THR A 161 26.10 -14.88 -0.91
CA THR A 161 26.22 -13.43 -0.83
C THR A 161 24.87 -12.71 -0.78
N ILE A 162 24.86 -11.41 -0.48
CA ILE A 162 23.65 -10.57 -0.57
C ILE A 162 23.05 -10.64 -1.97
N SER A 163 23.85 -10.57 -3.04
CA SER A 163 23.38 -10.65 -4.43
C SER A 163 22.68 -11.98 -4.73
N ASP A 164 23.25 -13.10 -4.29
CA ASP A 164 22.61 -14.42 -4.45
C ASP A 164 21.24 -14.50 -3.75
N HIS A 165 21.14 -13.92 -2.55
CA HIS A 165 19.88 -13.83 -1.82
C HIS A 165 18.88 -12.90 -2.49
N ILE A 166 19.32 -11.78 -3.08
CA ILE A 166 18.46 -10.91 -3.90
C ILE A 166 17.91 -11.71 -5.09
N ASP A 167 18.73 -12.47 -5.79
CA ASP A 167 18.30 -13.27 -6.94
C ASP A 167 17.30 -14.36 -6.54
N GLY A 168 17.57 -15.09 -5.46
CA GLY A 168 16.63 -16.06 -4.88
C GLY A 168 15.30 -15.41 -4.50
N PHE A 169 15.36 -14.23 -3.86
CA PHE A 169 14.20 -13.44 -3.50
C PHE A 169 13.39 -13.01 -4.73
N ILE A 170 14.02 -12.42 -5.76
CA ILE A 170 13.35 -11.99 -6.98
C ILE A 170 12.72 -13.18 -7.72
N LYS A 171 13.38 -14.35 -7.76
CA LYS A 171 12.79 -15.59 -8.32
C LYS A 171 11.50 -15.98 -7.59
N SER A 172 11.49 -15.92 -6.25
CA SER A 172 10.27 -16.22 -5.46
C SER A 172 9.13 -15.22 -5.72
N VAL A 173 9.44 -13.92 -5.85
CA VAL A 173 8.46 -12.87 -6.15
C VAL A 173 7.92 -13.05 -7.59
N LEU A 174 8.77 -13.47 -8.53
CA LEU A 174 8.36 -13.79 -9.89
C LEU A 174 7.39 -14.98 -9.94
N LEU A 175 7.63 -16.04 -9.16
CA LEU A 175 6.69 -17.16 -9.05
C LEU A 175 5.32 -16.68 -8.54
N LYS A 176 5.29 -15.82 -7.51
CA LYS A 176 4.04 -15.19 -7.03
C LYS A 176 3.35 -14.36 -8.12
N ALA A 177 4.11 -13.67 -8.98
CA ALA A 177 3.55 -12.92 -10.10
C ALA A 177 3.00 -13.85 -11.20
N LYS A 178 3.67 -14.95 -11.52
CA LYS A 178 3.18 -15.98 -12.47
C LYS A 178 1.89 -16.63 -11.98
N LEU A 179 1.73 -16.79 -10.66
CA LEU A 179 0.49 -17.24 -10.03
C LEU A 179 -0.61 -16.16 -9.97
N GLY A 180 -0.36 -14.95 -10.49
CA GLY A 180 -1.32 -13.85 -10.50
C GLY A 180 -1.45 -13.10 -9.17
N ASN A 181 -0.70 -13.48 -8.13
CA ASN A 181 -0.74 -12.86 -6.80
C ASN A 181 -0.05 -11.49 -6.77
N LEU A 182 0.91 -11.27 -7.68
CA LEU A 182 1.63 -10.00 -7.84
C LEU A 182 1.63 -9.56 -9.31
N SER A 183 1.87 -8.27 -9.57
CA SER A 183 2.07 -7.78 -10.94
C SER A 183 3.53 -7.96 -11.36
N LEU A 184 3.77 -8.19 -12.66
CA LEU A 184 5.13 -8.26 -13.21
C LEU A 184 5.90 -6.95 -13.02
N ASN A 185 5.20 -5.81 -13.07
CA ASN A 185 5.78 -4.49 -12.77
C ASN A 185 6.30 -4.40 -11.32
N ARG A 186 5.71 -5.12 -10.36
CA ARG A 186 6.23 -5.17 -8.98
C ARG A 186 7.55 -5.94 -8.92
N VAL A 187 7.66 -7.05 -9.65
CA VAL A 187 8.90 -7.84 -9.74
C VAL A 187 10.03 -7.00 -10.31
N ASP A 188 9.77 -6.35 -11.45
CA ASP A 188 10.75 -5.51 -12.15
C ASP A 188 11.25 -4.35 -11.27
N ASN A 189 10.32 -3.65 -10.60
CA ASN A 189 10.68 -2.60 -9.65
C ASN A 189 11.53 -3.12 -8.49
N LEU A 190 11.18 -4.26 -7.89
CA LEU A 190 11.98 -4.84 -6.81
C LEU A 190 13.38 -5.21 -7.29
N ARG A 191 13.52 -5.81 -8.48
CA ARG A 191 14.84 -6.13 -9.03
C ARG A 191 15.67 -4.86 -9.23
N ARG A 192 15.13 -3.86 -9.93
CA ARG A 192 15.83 -2.60 -10.19
C ARG A 192 16.24 -1.91 -8.89
N TYR A 193 15.34 -1.88 -7.91
CA TYR A 193 15.60 -1.21 -6.64
C TYR A 193 16.63 -1.94 -5.78
N LEU A 194 16.60 -3.27 -5.74
CA LEU A 194 17.61 -4.05 -5.04
C LEU A 194 18.94 -4.10 -5.81
N GLY A 195 18.94 -3.82 -7.13
CA GLY A 195 20.16 -3.57 -7.90
C GLY A 195 21.00 -2.43 -7.31
N TYR A 196 20.37 -1.34 -6.85
CA TYR A 196 21.10 -0.25 -6.15
C TYR A 196 21.80 -0.71 -4.88
N LEU A 197 21.26 -1.72 -4.18
CA LEU A 197 21.92 -2.31 -3.02
C LEU A 197 23.10 -3.19 -3.45
N SER A 198 22.90 -4.04 -4.47
CA SER A 198 23.95 -4.91 -5.00
C SER A 198 25.14 -4.13 -5.55
N ASP A 199 24.87 -3.04 -6.27
CA ASP A 199 25.86 -2.23 -6.98
C ASP A 199 26.48 -1.13 -6.09
N TRP A 200 26.06 -1.03 -4.82
CA TRP A 200 26.59 -0.02 -3.91
C TRP A 200 28.02 -0.38 -3.48
N VAL A 201 28.97 0.47 -3.87
CA VAL A 201 30.35 0.43 -3.38
C VAL A 201 30.41 1.12 -2.02
N MET A 202 30.76 0.35 -0.99
CA MET A 202 30.90 0.84 0.38
C MET A 202 32.17 1.69 0.56
N PRO A 203 32.32 2.43 1.68
CA PRO A 203 33.48 3.30 1.92
C PRO A 203 34.84 2.60 1.90
N ASP A 204 34.89 1.30 2.17
CA ASP A 204 36.10 0.46 2.10
C ASP A 204 36.42 -0.04 0.69
N GLY A 205 35.57 0.28 -0.30
CA GLY A 205 35.71 -0.13 -1.70
C GLY A 205 35.06 -1.48 -2.03
N GLU A 206 34.50 -2.18 -1.04
CA GLU A 206 33.81 -3.45 -1.28
C GLU A 206 32.39 -3.23 -1.82
N LEU A 207 31.95 -4.10 -2.73
CA LEU A 207 30.57 -4.09 -3.21
C LEU A 207 29.65 -4.72 -2.17
N ALA A 208 28.61 -4.00 -1.77
CA ALA A 208 27.63 -4.51 -0.81
C ALA A 208 26.95 -5.81 -1.28
N GLY A 209 26.82 -6.03 -2.59
CA GLY A 209 26.34 -7.30 -3.16
C GLY A 209 27.19 -8.52 -2.82
N ASN A 210 28.51 -8.33 -2.63
CA ASN A 210 29.47 -9.41 -2.34
C ASN A 210 29.54 -9.80 -0.86
N LEU A 211 29.00 -8.95 0.03
CA LEU A 211 28.95 -9.23 1.46
C LEU A 211 28.02 -10.39 1.78
N TYR A 212 28.10 -10.90 3.02
CA TYR A 212 27.16 -11.87 3.53
C TYR A 212 25.92 -11.18 4.13
N PRO A 213 24.74 -11.83 4.10
CA PRO A 213 23.55 -11.29 4.75
C PRO A 213 23.75 -10.93 6.23
N THR A 214 24.60 -11.67 6.94
CA THR A 214 24.92 -11.41 8.36
C THR A 214 25.60 -10.06 8.60
N ASP A 215 26.15 -9.45 7.55
CA ASP A 215 26.80 -8.13 7.61
C ASP A 215 25.78 -6.97 7.57
N ILE A 216 24.50 -7.26 7.29
CA ILE A 216 23.40 -6.28 7.34
C ILE A 216 23.09 -5.93 8.81
N SER A 217 23.94 -5.07 9.37
CA SER A 217 23.85 -4.55 10.72
C SER A 217 23.08 -3.23 10.79
N SER A 218 22.90 -2.70 12.00
CA SER A 218 22.34 -1.35 12.18
C SER A 218 23.20 -0.26 11.51
N VAL A 219 24.53 -0.45 11.49
CA VAL A 219 25.48 0.46 10.84
C VAL A 219 25.28 0.41 9.33
N PHE A 220 25.23 -0.79 8.74
CA PHE A 220 24.98 -1.00 7.32
C PHE A 220 23.71 -0.29 6.83
N ILE A 221 22.60 -0.42 7.57
CA ILE A 221 21.32 0.22 7.21
C ILE A 221 21.44 1.75 7.18
N ARG A 222 22.10 2.33 8.19
CA ARG A 222 22.31 3.79 8.27
C ARG A 222 23.17 4.27 7.11
N ASP A 223 24.24 3.55 6.82
CA ASP A 223 25.19 3.95 5.79
C ASP A 223 24.55 3.80 4.38
N PHE A 224 23.74 2.77 4.16
CA PHE A 224 22.94 2.64 2.93
C PHE A 224 21.92 3.78 2.79
N TYR A 225 21.27 4.17 3.89
CA TYR A 225 20.38 5.33 3.89
C TYR A 225 21.13 6.62 3.52
N HIS A 226 22.31 6.86 4.09
CA HIS A 226 23.14 8.02 3.77
C HIS A 226 23.59 8.02 2.31
N TYR A 227 23.99 6.86 1.76
CA TYR A 227 24.29 6.71 0.34
C TYR A 227 23.10 7.14 -0.55
N LEU A 228 21.88 6.70 -0.22
CA LEU A 228 20.69 7.14 -0.95
C LEU A 228 20.43 8.65 -0.81
N CYS A 229 20.70 9.24 0.37
CA CYS A 229 20.62 10.69 0.57
C CYS A 229 21.65 11.45 -0.28
N GLU A 230 22.87 10.92 -0.39
CA GLU A 230 23.94 11.49 -1.22
C GLU A 230 23.51 11.51 -2.70
N LEU A 231 23.04 10.38 -3.24
CA LEU A 231 22.51 10.30 -4.61
C LEU A 231 21.38 11.30 -4.89
N VAL A 232 20.52 11.56 -3.89
CA VAL A 232 19.46 12.58 -3.98
C VAL A 232 20.06 13.98 -3.98
N SER A 233 21.02 14.27 -3.10
CA SER A 233 21.69 15.56 -3.03
C SER A 233 22.45 15.91 -4.32
N GLU A 234 23.04 14.89 -4.95
CA GLU A 234 23.72 14.97 -6.25
C GLU A 234 22.76 15.05 -7.45
N LYS A 235 21.44 15.00 -7.22
CA LYS A 235 20.39 14.95 -8.26
C LYS A 235 20.53 13.74 -9.21
N ARG A 236 21.25 12.70 -8.80
CA ARG A 236 21.33 11.42 -9.53
C ARG A 236 20.08 10.57 -9.31
N LEU A 237 19.34 10.86 -8.25
CA LEU A 237 18.13 10.14 -7.88
C LEU A 237 17.04 11.10 -7.40
N ALA A 238 15.79 10.86 -7.81
CA ALA A 238 14.65 11.57 -7.23
C ALA A 238 14.35 11.05 -5.81
N THR A 239 13.95 11.94 -4.90
CA THR A 239 13.62 11.62 -3.50
C THR A 239 12.59 10.48 -3.38
N SER A 240 11.57 10.48 -4.22
CA SER A 240 10.53 9.45 -4.26
C SER A 240 11.05 8.08 -4.71
N THR A 241 12.09 8.08 -5.55
CA THR A 241 12.76 6.86 -6.00
C THR A 241 13.66 6.31 -4.88
N ALA A 242 14.42 7.16 -4.19
CA ALA A 242 15.21 6.78 -3.00
C ALA A 242 14.33 6.15 -1.92
N LYS A 243 13.17 6.75 -1.63
CA LYS A 243 12.15 6.19 -0.74
C LYS A 243 11.69 4.80 -1.17
N SER A 244 11.47 4.60 -2.47
CA SER A 244 11.03 3.32 -3.02
C SER A 244 12.12 2.25 -2.93
N ILE A 245 13.38 2.64 -3.20
CA ILE A 245 14.56 1.78 -3.05
C ILE A 245 14.70 1.33 -1.59
N PHE A 246 14.70 2.27 -0.66
CA PHE A 246 14.85 1.96 0.76
C PHE A 246 13.67 1.13 1.30
N SER A 247 12.46 1.33 0.78
CA SER A 247 11.30 0.48 1.11
C SER A 247 11.46 -0.95 0.58
N ALA A 248 12.02 -1.12 -0.62
CA ALA A 248 12.33 -2.43 -1.18
C ALA A 248 13.42 -3.13 -0.37
N PHE A 249 14.47 -2.41 0.02
CA PHE A 249 15.52 -2.90 0.91
C PHE A 249 14.95 -3.37 2.25
N ARG A 250 14.12 -2.57 2.93
CA ARG A 250 13.44 -2.97 4.17
C ARG A 250 12.62 -4.25 3.99
N TYR A 251 11.94 -4.39 2.86
CA TYR A 251 11.16 -5.59 2.56
C TYR A 251 12.05 -6.82 2.40
N PHE A 252 13.19 -6.67 1.73
CA PHE A 252 14.21 -7.71 1.58
C PHE A 252 14.83 -8.12 2.93
N VAL A 253 15.25 -7.17 3.77
CA VAL A 253 15.80 -7.46 5.11
C VAL A 253 14.80 -8.20 5.99
N LYS A 254 13.52 -7.79 5.97
CA LYS A 254 12.45 -8.51 6.69
C LYS A 254 12.30 -9.94 6.19
N ARG A 255 12.45 -10.16 4.88
CA ARG A 255 12.39 -11.51 4.30
C ARG A 255 13.56 -12.37 4.77
N LEU A 256 14.78 -11.84 4.80
CA LEU A 256 15.96 -12.56 5.31
C LEU A 256 15.76 -12.97 6.78
N TRP A 257 15.18 -12.09 7.60
CA TRP A 257 14.84 -12.42 8.98
C TRP A 257 13.76 -13.50 9.09
N GLN A 258 12.70 -13.44 8.28
CA GLN A 258 11.65 -14.47 8.25
C GLN A 258 12.20 -15.86 7.84
N ASP A 259 13.22 -15.88 6.99
CA ASP A 259 13.89 -17.09 6.55
C ASP A 259 15.02 -17.52 7.53
N GLU A 260 15.10 -16.91 8.71
CA GLU A 260 16.08 -17.19 9.79
C GLU A 260 17.55 -16.99 9.39
N ILE A 261 17.81 -16.20 8.35
CA ILE A 261 19.17 -15.94 7.82
C ILE A 261 19.89 -14.89 8.69
N ILE A 262 19.17 -13.88 9.18
CA ILE A 262 19.72 -12.76 9.97
C ILE A 262 18.89 -12.47 11.21
N ASP A 263 19.51 -11.84 12.21
CA ASP A 263 18.79 -11.19 13.30
C ASP A 263 18.27 -9.82 12.84
N LEU A 264 17.02 -9.47 13.16
CA LEU A 264 16.41 -8.22 12.67
C LEU A 264 17.12 -6.97 13.26
N PRO A 265 17.71 -6.09 12.43
CA PRO A 265 18.39 -4.91 12.94
C PRO A 265 17.43 -3.92 13.61
N ARG A 266 17.81 -3.41 14.79
CA ARG A 266 16.92 -2.61 15.66
C ARG A 266 16.45 -1.29 15.02
N ASN A 267 17.28 -0.69 14.16
CA ASN A 267 16.98 0.58 13.49
C ASN A 267 16.27 0.41 12.15
N LEU A 268 15.89 -0.81 11.71
CA LEU A 268 15.29 -1.01 10.39
C LEU A 268 14.06 -0.12 10.17
N ASN A 269 13.23 0.07 11.20
CA ASN A 269 12.03 0.90 11.16
C ASN A 269 12.22 2.28 11.83
N ASP A 270 13.46 2.75 11.99
CA ASP A 270 13.72 4.06 12.60
C ASP A 270 13.01 5.16 11.80
N SER A 271 12.33 6.04 12.55
CA SER A 271 11.65 7.21 12.02
C SER A 271 12.60 8.26 11.43
N GLY A 272 13.89 8.22 11.77
CA GLY A 272 14.93 9.05 11.17
C GLY A 272 15.24 8.71 9.72
N PHE A 273 14.90 7.51 9.25
CA PHE A 273 15.09 7.10 7.86
C PHE A 273 13.88 7.45 7.00
N ARG A 274 13.71 8.76 6.77
CA ARG A 274 12.59 9.33 6.00
C ARG A 274 13.08 10.24 4.89
N PHE A 275 12.55 10.00 3.70
CA PHE A 275 12.70 10.87 2.55
C PHE A 275 11.48 11.79 2.48
N TYR A 276 11.72 13.11 2.45
CA TYR A 276 10.68 14.13 2.36
C TYR A 276 10.58 14.61 0.91
N ASP A 277 9.52 14.20 0.23
CA ASP A 277 9.22 14.72 -1.09
C ASP A 277 8.68 16.14 -0.96
N GLN A 278 9.25 17.08 -1.73
CA GLN A 278 8.58 18.35 -1.95
C GLN A 278 7.39 18.08 -2.86
N SER A 279 6.23 18.63 -2.50
CA SER A 279 5.04 18.54 -3.35
C SER A 279 5.34 19.29 -4.65
N THR A 280 5.62 18.57 -5.72
CA THR A 280 5.71 19.16 -7.05
C THR A 280 4.32 19.60 -7.48
N PRO A 281 4.17 20.79 -8.10
CA PRO A 281 2.92 21.16 -8.75
C PRO A 281 2.47 20.05 -9.69
N ILE A 282 1.17 19.78 -9.72
CA ILE A 282 0.59 18.79 -10.63
C ILE A 282 0.68 19.38 -12.04
N GLU A 283 1.38 18.69 -12.93
CA GLU A 283 1.43 19.05 -14.35
C GLU A 283 0.07 18.78 -14.99
N THR A 284 -0.47 19.77 -15.70
CA THR A 284 -1.74 19.69 -16.43
C THR A 284 -1.58 20.36 -17.79
N PHE A 285 -2.37 19.91 -18.76
CA PHE A 285 -2.47 20.60 -20.04
C PHE A 285 -3.30 21.87 -19.92
N THR A 286 -2.87 22.90 -20.62
CA THR A 286 -3.72 24.04 -21.01
C THR A 286 -4.68 23.63 -22.13
N VAL A 287 -5.80 24.35 -22.30
CA VAL A 287 -6.76 24.07 -23.39
C VAL A 287 -6.07 24.26 -24.75
N GLU A 288 -5.20 25.25 -24.87
CA GLU A 288 -4.43 25.53 -26.08
C GLU A 288 -3.47 24.38 -26.41
N GLU A 289 -2.83 23.76 -25.41
CA GLU A 289 -1.99 22.58 -25.62
C GLU A 289 -2.81 21.38 -26.10
N ILE A 290 -3.98 21.15 -25.50
CA ILE A 290 -4.90 20.08 -25.92
C ILE A 290 -5.24 20.25 -27.40
N GLN A 291 -5.61 21.46 -27.82
CA GLN A 291 -5.97 21.77 -29.20
C GLN A 291 -4.79 21.60 -30.16
N ARG A 292 -3.59 22.07 -29.81
CA ARG A 292 -2.39 21.87 -30.65
C ARG A 292 -2.08 20.39 -30.88
N VAL A 293 -2.16 19.55 -29.85
CA VAL A 293 -1.96 18.09 -30.00
C VAL A 293 -3.09 17.50 -30.83
N TRP A 294 -4.33 17.92 -30.61
CA TRP A 294 -5.50 17.44 -31.33
C TRP A 294 -5.39 17.65 -32.84
N ASP A 295 -4.96 18.84 -33.26
CA ASP A 295 -4.85 19.22 -34.66
C ASP A 295 -3.88 18.33 -35.44
N VAL A 296 -2.77 17.96 -34.81
CA VAL A 296 -1.74 17.13 -35.44
C VAL A 296 -1.93 15.62 -35.22
N ALA A 297 -2.80 15.22 -34.30
CA ALA A 297 -3.05 13.83 -33.96
C ALA A 297 -3.80 13.07 -35.08
N THR A 298 -3.40 11.81 -35.30
CA THR A 298 -4.15 10.90 -36.17
C THR A 298 -5.56 10.64 -35.61
N ARG A 299 -6.53 10.22 -36.43
CA ARG A 299 -7.89 9.89 -35.97
C ARG A 299 -7.90 8.89 -34.80
N LYS A 300 -7.04 7.88 -34.84
CA LYS A 300 -6.92 6.89 -33.75
C LYS A 300 -6.30 7.50 -32.50
N THR A 301 -5.28 8.35 -32.63
CA THR A 301 -4.70 9.09 -31.49
C THR A 301 -5.71 10.07 -30.89
N ARG A 302 -6.56 10.71 -31.71
CA ARG A 302 -7.67 11.56 -31.24
C ARG A 302 -8.64 10.78 -30.36
N LEU A 303 -9.03 9.56 -30.75
CA LEU A 303 -9.83 8.69 -29.87
C LEU A 303 -9.14 8.46 -28.51
N TYR A 304 -7.82 8.25 -28.49
CA TYR A 304 -7.10 8.07 -27.24
C TYR A 304 -7.17 9.31 -26.35
N ILE A 305 -6.95 10.49 -26.93
CA ILE A 305 -7.06 11.78 -26.24
C ILE A 305 -8.47 11.95 -25.67
N LEU A 306 -9.51 11.69 -26.47
CA LEU A 306 -10.90 11.77 -26.02
C LEU A 306 -11.19 10.85 -24.84
N LEU A 307 -10.77 9.58 -24.88
CA LEU A 307 -10.98 8.66 -23.74
C LEU A 307 -10.19 9.08 -22.49
N GLY A 308 -9.01 9.67 -22.68
CA GLY A 308 -8.22 10.24 -21.59
C GLY A 308 -8.90 11.43 -20.91
N LEU A 309 -9.54 12.32 -21.68
CA LEU A 309 -10.22 13.52 -21.18
C LEU A 309 -11.68 13.28 -20.76
N ASN A 310 -12.41 12.42 -21.46
CA ASN A 310 -13.82 12.13 -21.20
C ASN A 310 -13.98 11.21 -19.98
N CYS A 311 -13.14 10.17 -19.88
CA CYS A 311 -13.28 9.10 -18.88
C CYS A 311 -12.10 9.01 -17.91
N GLY A 312 -11.06 9.85 -18.07
CA GLY A 312 -9.86 9.78 -17.24
C GLY A 312 -9.04 8.51 -17.47
N PHE A 313 -9.18 7.86 -18.63
CA PHE A 313 -8.56 6.57 -18.88
C PHE A 313 -7.05 6.68 -19.11
N THR A 314 -6.29 5.78 -18.46
CA THR A 314 -4.86 5.59 -18.74
C THR A 314 -4.65 4.68 -19.94
N ALA A 315 -3.45 4.63 -20.54
CA ALA A 315 -3.15 3.71 -21.64
C ALA A 315 -3.55 2.25 -21.34
N ARG A 316 -3.39 1.80 -20.09
CA ARG A 316 -3.83 0.48 -19.66
C ARG A 316 -5.35 0.35 -19.66
N ASP A 317 -6.06 1.40 -19.24
CA ASP A 317 -7.52 1.39 -19.25
C ASP A 317 -8.09 1.28 -20.66
N LEU A 318 -7.49 1.96 -21.63
CA LEU A 318 -7.84 1.82 -23.06
C LEU A 318 -7.56 0.40 -23.56
N SER A 319 -6.44 -0.20 -23.16
CA SER A 319 -6.06 -1.56 -23.57
C SER A 319 -6.97 -2.64 -22.98
N ASP A 320 -7.51 -2.41 -21.79
CA ASP A 320 -8.33 -3.38 -21.06
C ASP A 320 -9.84 -3.18 -21.25
N LEU A 321 -10.25 -2.16 -22.03
CA LEU A 321 -11.65 -1.83 -22.25
C LEU A 321 -12.36 -2.98 -22.98
N LYS A 322 -13.41 -3.52 -22.34
CA LYS A 322 -14.16 -4.66 -22.88
C LYS A 322 -15.41 -4.27 -23.64
N GLN A 323 -15.81 -5.09 -24.60
CA GLN A 323 -17.02 -4.89 -25.40
C GLN A 323 -18.28 -4.82 -24.54
N GLU A 324 -18.34 -5.61 -23.46
CA GLU A 324 -19.43 -5.65 -22.48
C GLU A 324 -19.50 -4.40 -21.57
N GLU A 325 -18.41 -3.64 -21.45
CA GLU A 325 -18.38 -2.41 -20.66
C GLU A 325 -18.98 -1.22 -21.43
N VAL A 326 -19.21 -1.36 -22.74
CA VAL A 326 -19.71 -0.28 -23.60
C VAL A 326 -21.18 -0.50 -23.96
N ASP A 327 -22.04 0.45 -23.60
CA ASP A 327 -23.40 0.50 -24.12
C ASP A 327 -23.38 1.16 -25.51
N TRP A 328 -23.35 0.32 -26.54
CA TRP A 328 -23.30 0.75 -27.95
C TRP A 328 -24.57 1.45 -28.45
N GLN A 329 -25.65 1.45 -27.65
CA GLN A 329 -26.86 2.20 -27.97
C GLN A 329 -26.84 3.56 -27.29
N LYS A 330 -26.55 3.59 -25.98
CA LYS A 330 -26.59 4.83 -25.19
C LYS A 330 -25.34 5.68 -25.31
N GLY A 331 -24.21 5.10 -25.72
CA GLY A 331 -22.94 5.80 -25.74
C GLY A 331 -22.39 6.03 -24.33
N THR A 332 -22.40 4.99 -23.51
CA THR A 332 -21.81 5.05 -22.16
C THR A 332 -20.78 3.94 -21.97
N ILE A 333 -19.86 4.14 -21.03
CA ILE A 333 -18.92 3.11 -20.57
C ILE A 333 -19.11 2.88 -19.08
N THR A 334 -19.47 1.66 -18.70
CA THR A 334 -19.59 1.25 -17.30
C THR A 334 -18.36 0.47 -16.89
N ARG A 335 -17.57 1.02 -15.95
CA ARG A 335 -16.30 0.43 -15.55
C ARG A 335 -16.25 0.15 -14.05
N ARG A 336 -15.69 -1.02 -13.72
CA ARG A 336 -15.33 -1.39 -12.35
C ARG A 336 -13.85 -1.16 -12.12
N ARG A 337 -13.50 -0.65 -10.94
CA ARG A 337 -12.09 -0.48 -10.57
C ARG A 337 -11.37 -1.84 -10.53
N SER A 338 -10.42 -2.06 -11.43
CA SER A 338 -9.64 -3.30 -11.54
C SER A 338 -8.89 -3.68 -10.26
N LYS A 339 -8.47 -2.69 -9.45
CA LYS A 339 -7.76 -2.89 -8.18
C LYS A 339 -8.60 -3.55 -7.08
N LEU A 340 -9.93 -3.58 -7.19
CA LEU A 340 -10.80 -4.18 -6.17
C LEU A 340 -11.07 -5.67 -6.40
N ARG A 341 -10.69 -6.24 -7.55
CA ARG A 341 -11.02 -7.63 -7.92
C ARG A 341 -10.38 -8.70 -7.03
N ARG A 342 -9.27 -8.39 -6.32
CA ARG A 342 -8.48 -9.45 -5.71
C ARG A 342 -8.86 -9.83 -4.29
N ASN A 343 -9.34 -8.92 -3.42
CA ASN A 343 -9.48 -9.24 -1.99
C ASN A 343 -10.39 -8.31 -1.17
N SER A 344 -11.19 -7.42 -1.79
CA SER A 344 -11.97 -6.45 -1.00
C SER A 344 -13.44 -6.87 -0.87
N THR A 345 -13.88 -7.12 0.36
CA THR A 345 -15.30 -7.07 0.77
C THR A 345 -15.90 -5.66 0.61
N ALA A 346 -15.07 -4.66 0.29
CA ALA A 346 -15.52 -3.32 -0.02
C ALA A 346 -16.41 -3.31 -1.28
N ARG A 347 -17.56 -2.64 -1.16
CA ARG A 347 -18.50 -2.39 -2.26
C ARG A 347 -17.73 -1.87 -3.47
N ILE A 348 -17.69 -2.66 -4.54
CA ILE A 348 -16.99 -2.29 -5.77
C ILE A 348 -17.69 -1.06 -6.33
N GLN A 349 -16.96 0.06 -6.39
CA GLN A 349 -17.46 1.26 -7.03
C GLN A 349 -17.45 1.04 -8.53
N GLU A 350 -18.64 0.93 -9.09
CA GLU A 350 -18.91 0.94 -10.53
C GLU A 350 -19.26 2.37 -10.93
N ILE A 351 -18.69 2.84 -12.04
CA ILE A 351 -18.94 4.19 -12.57
C ILE A 351 -19.37 4.05 -14.01
N CYS A 352 -20.43 4.77 -14.36
CA CYS A 352 -20.91 4.92 -15.72
C CYS A 352 -20.46 6.28 -16.26
N TYR A 353 -19.67 6.28 -17.34
CA TYR A 353 -19.24 7.49 -18.03
C TYR A 353 -20.14 7.73 -19.24
N SER A 354 -20.81 8.86 -19.27
CA SER A 354 -21.46 9.35 -20.50
C SER A 354 -20.40 9.80 -21.50
N LEU A 355 -20.43 9.26 -22.72
CA LEU A 355 -19.46 9.63 -23.75
C LEU A 355 -19.91 10.89 -24.47
N TRP A 356 -18.97 11.77 -24.77
CA TRP A 356 -19.20 12.86 -25.70
C TRP A 356 -19.58 12.30 -27.08
N PRO A 357 -20.41 13.02 -27.87
CA PRO A 357 -20.74 12.62 -29.23
C PRO A 357 -19.52 12.30 -30.10
N SER A 358 -18.49 13.14 -30.03
CA SER A 358 -17.21 12.94 -30.74
C SER A 358 -16.46 11.68 -30.29
N THR A 359 -16.42 11.43 -28.97
CA THR A 359 -15.80 10.24 -28.38
C THR A 359 -16.50 8.98 -28.86
N PHE A 360 -17.82 8.95 -28.79
CA PHE A 360 -18.59 7.77 -29.17
C PHE A 360 -18.51 7.49 -30.67
N LYS A 361 -18.52 8.53 -31.50
CA LYS A 361 -18.33 8.43 -32.96
C LYS A 361 -17.00 7.73 -33.29
N LEU A 362 -15.88 8.23 -32.75
CA LEU A 362 -14.56 7.62 -33.00
C LEU A 362 -14.43 6.22 -32.35
N LEU A 363 -15.08 5.99 -31.20
CA LEU A 363 -15.06 4.68 -30.54
C LEU A 363 -15.73 3.61 -31.42
N LYS A 364 -16.85 3.95 -32.08
CA LYS A 364 -17.50 3.06 -33.05
C LYS A 364 -16.63 2.82 -34.27
N GLU A 365 -15.99 3.86 -34.80
CA GLU A 365 -15.11 3.78 -35.97
C GLU A 365 -13.92 2.83 -35.74
N PHE A 366 -13.29 2.92 -34.57
CA PHE A 366 -12.13 2.09 -34.22
C PHE A 366 -12.47 0.85 -33.40
N ARG A 367 -13.75 0.49 -33.31
CA ARG A 367 -14.20 -0.71 -32.61
C ARG A 367 -13.56 -1.94 -33.27
N SER A 368 -12.88 -2.75 -32.46
CA SER A 368 -12.31 -4.00 -32.92
C SER A 368 -13.40 -5.03 -33.20
N THR A 369 -13.12 -5.98 -34.10
CA THR A 369 -13.99 -7.14 -34.37
C THR A 369 -13.87 -8.23 -33.31
N ASN A 370 -12.93 -8.11 -32.37
CA ASN A 370 -12.78 -9.05 -31.26
C ASN A 370 -13.98 -8.96 -30.32
N SER A 371 -14.51 -10.11 -29.92
CA SER A 371 -15.71 -10.21 -29.07
C SER A 371 -15.50 -9.75 -27.64
N GLU A 372 -14.26 -9.70 -27.15
CA GLU A 372 -13.94 -9.32 -25.77
C GLU A 372 -13.41 -7.88 -25.67
N THR A 373 -12.45 -7.48 -26.50
CA THR A 373 -11.71 -6.21 -26.34
C THR A 373 -12.16 -5.16 -27.34
N VAL A 374 -12.39 -3.92 -26.89
CA VAL A 374 -12.88 -2.83 -27.77
C VAL A 374 -11.80 -2.30 -28.68
N LEU A 375 -10.57 -2.12 -28.18
CA LEU A 375 -9.50 -1.47 -28.92
C LEU A 375 -8.27 -2.38 -29.01
N LEU A 376 -7.83 -2.63 -30.23
CA LEU A 376 -6.64 -3.43 -30.53
C LEU A 376 -5.66 -2.64 -31.40
N THR A 377 -4.42 -3.12 -31.45
CA THR A 377 -3.40 -2.69 -32.41
C THR A 377 -3.79 -3.13 -33.83
N GLN A 378 -3.06 -2.67 -34.85
CA GLN A 378 -3.27 -3.10 -36.24
C GLN A 378 -3.06 -4.62 -36.42
N ASN A 379 -2.25 -5.25 -35.55
CA ASN A 379 -1.97 -6.68 -35.58
C ASN A 379 -2.93 -7.47 -34.66
N ASN A 380 -4.09 -6.90 -34.29
CA ASN A 380 -5.06 -7.50 -33.37
C ASN A 380 -4.51 -7.85 -31.96
N GLY A 381 -3.34 -7.35 -31.59
CA GLY A 381 -2.78 -7.46 -30.24
C GLY A 381 -3.27 -6.34 -29.30
N PRO A 382 -3.11 -6.49 -27.97
CA PRO A 382 -3.49 -5.47 -26.99
C PRO A 382 -2.70 -4.17 -27.18
N LEU A 383 -3.30 -3.03 -26.82
CA LEU A 383 -2.63 -1.72 -26.94
C LEU A 383 -1.45 -1.57 -25.98
N VAL A 384 -1.54 -2.18 -24.80
CA VAL A 384 -0.48 -2.24 -23.79
C VAL A 384 -0.19 -3.69 -23.45
N GLU A 385 1.01 -4.13 -23.76
CA GLU A 385 1.48 -5.48 -23.48
C GLU A 385 2.64 -5.45 -22.48
N GLN A 386 2.65 -6.42 -21.57
CA GLN A 386 3.73 -6.65 -20.62
C GLN A 386 4.02 -8.13 -20.59
N HIS A 387 5.27 -8.51 -20.88
CA HIS A 387 5.72 -9.89 -20.75
C HIS A 387 7.11 -9.92 -20.15
N MET A 388 7.41 -11.00 -19.43
CA MET A 388 8.76 -11.22 -18.91
C MET A 388 9.60 -11.88 -20.00
N GLY A 389 10.74 -11.29 -20.35
CA GLY A 389 11.71 -11.93 -21.24
C GLY A 389 12.42 -13.10 -20.55
N ASP A 390 13.15 -13.90 -21.33
CA ASP A 390 13.88 -15.07 -20.82
C ASP A 390 14.99 -14.70 -19.83
N ASN A 391 15.58 -13.50 -19.98
CA ASN A 391 16.51 -12.90 -19.02
C ASN A 391 15.82 -12.36 -17.74
N GLY A 392 14.52 -12.61 -17.60
CA GLY A 392 13.71 -12.11 -16.52
C GLY A 392 13.42 -10.62 -16.59
N ILE A 393 13.84 -9.86 -17.61
CA ILE A 393 13.59 -8.42 -17.73
C ILE A 393 12.18 -8.19 -18.26
N LEU A 394 11.46 -7.24 -17.66
CA LEU A 394 10.12 -6.88 -18.11
C LEU A 394 10.20 -6.13 -19.43
N LYS A 395 9.65 -6.73 -20.48
CA LYS A 395 9.41 -6.04 -21.75
C LYS A 395 8.01 -5.45 -21.72
N ARG A 396 7.91 -4.17 -22.09
CA ARG A 396 6.64 -3.44 -22.18
C ARG A 396 6.51 -2.79 -23.55
N SER A 397 5.37 -3.03 -24.19
CA SER A 397 4.94 -2.29 -25.37
C SER A 397 3.74 -1.42 -24.99
N ASP A 398 3.77 -0.14 -25.33
CA ASP A 398 2.69 0.81 -25.05
C ASP A 398 2.40 1.65 -26.30
N THR A 399 1.49 1.13 -27.13
CA THR A 399 1.16 1.75 -28.42
C THR A 399 0.51 3.12 -28.23
N VAL A 400 -0.27 3.29 -27.17
CA VAL A 400 -0.95 4.56 -26.84
C VAL A 400 0.08 5.62 -26.50
N LYS A 401 1.01 5.32 -25.60
CA LYS A 401 2.09 6.25 -25.22
C LYS A 401 2.90 6.67 -26.46
N CYS A 402 3.33 5.71 -27.27
CA CYS A 402 4.12 6.01 -28.47
C CYS A 402 3.34 6.83 -29.51
N ALA A 403 2.06 6.53 -29.73
CA ALA A 403 1.22 7.27 -30.66
C ALA A 403 0.94 8.70 -30.20
N PHE A 404 0.72 8.89 -28.89
CA PHE A 404 0.56 10.21 -28.29
C PHE A 404 1.86 11.01 -28.32
N GLN A 405 2.99 10.42 -27.92
CA GLN A 405 4.28 11.13 -27.86
C GLN A 405 4.64 11.75 -29.22
N ARG A 406 4.44 11.01 -30.33
CA ARG A 406 4.66 11.56 -31.68
C ARG A 406 3.78 12.78 -31.99
N ALA A 407 2.53 12.79 -31.52
CA ALA A 407 1.64 13.94 -31.69
C ALA A 407 2.06 15.11 -30.79
N ALA A 408 2.44 14.83 -29.55
CA ALA A 408 2.93 15.82 -28.59
C ALA A 408 4.23 16.48 -29.07
N ASP A 409 5.20 15.70 -29.54
CA ASP A 409 6.46 16.20 -30.13
C ASP A 409 6.19 17.11 -31.33
N LYS A 410 5.28 16.69 -32.23
CA LYS A 410 4.89 17.48 -33.40
C LYS A 410 4.16 18.77 -33.02
N ALA A 411 3.43 18.77 -31.91
CA ALA A 411 2.72 19.94 -31.39
C ALA A 411 3.60 20.85 -30.50
N GLY A 412 4.83 20.43 -30.17
CA GLY A 412 5.69 21.13 -29.22
C GLY A 412 5.13 21.14 -27.80
N VAL A 413 4.51 20.04 -27.37
CA VAL A 413 3.84 19.90 -26.07
C VAL A 413 4.57 18.86 -25.22
N ALA A 414 4.93 19.21 -23.99
CA ALA A 414 5.74 18.38 -23.11
C ALA A 414 4.95 17.33 -22.29
N PRO A 415 3.76 17.64 -21.73
CA PRO A 415 3.11 16.70 -20.80
C PRO A 415 2.76 15.35 -21.44
N ALA A 416 2.86 14.29 -20.63
CA ALA A 416 2.59 12.92 -21.08
C ALA A 416 1.08 12.60 -21.18
N PHE A 417 0.72 11.55 -21.92
CA PHE A 417 -0.68 11.11 -22.09
C PHE A 417 -1.46 10.96 -20.76
N THR A 418 -0.80 10.49 -19.71
CA THR A 418 -1.42 10.32 -18.39
C THR A 418 -1.88 11.64 -17.76
N MET A 419 -1.36 12.78 -18.21
CA MET A 419 -1.71 14.10 -17.70
C MET A 419 -3.10 14.56 -18.15
N PHE A 420 -3.72 13.93 -19.18
CA PHE A 420 -5.13 14.22 -19.50
C PHE A 420 -6.06 13.91 -18.33
N ARG A 421 -5.77 12.81 -17.62
CA ARG A 421 -6.50 12.44 -16.41
C ARG A 421 -6.31 13.48 -15.30
N ALA A 422 -5.08 13.95 -15.08
CA ALA A 422 -4.81 14.98 -14.08
C ALA A 422 -5.50 16.32 -14.45
N THR A 423 -5.48 16.67 -15.74
CA THR A 423 -6.12 17.87 -16.29
C THR A 423 -7.64 17.82 -16.08
N GLY A 424 -8.29 16.74 -16.50
CA GLY A 424 -9.74 16.56 -16.31
C GLY A 424 -10.14 16.57 -14.82
N ALA A 425 -9.40 15.88 -13.97
CA ALA A 425 -9.65 15.88 -12.52
C ALA A 425 -9.49 17.28 -11.90
N THR A 426 -8.47 18.04 -12.32
CA THR A 426 -8.23 19.41 -11.83
C THR A 426 -9.34 20.35 -12.27
N LEU A 427 -9.73 20.31 -13.55
CA LEU A 427 -10.82 21.13 -14.09
C LEU A 427 -12.16 20.83 -13.40
N ILE A 428 -12.52 19.55 -13.26
CA ILE A 428 -13.74 19.14 -12.55
C ILE A 428 -13.68 19.54 -11.08
N GLY A 429 -12.53 19.34 -10.40
CA GLY A 429 -12.36 19.68 -8.99
C GLY A 429 -12.51 21.18 -8.72
N ASN A 430 -12.00 22.02 -9.63
CA ASN A 430 -12.11 23.47 -9.54
C ASN A 430 -13.54 23.96 -9.81
N GLN A 431 -14.24 23.37 -10.78
CA GLN A 431 -15.58 23.81 -11.18
C GLN A 431 -16.70 23.27 -10.28
N PHE A 432 -16.57 22.03 -9.80
CA PHE A 432 -17.61 21.33 -9.04
C PHE A 432 -17.16 21.10 -7.59
N ASP A 433 -16.40 20.03 -7.35
CA ASP A 433 -15.78 19.70 -6.06
C ASP A 433 -14.80 18.52 -6.19
N GLU A 434 -13.89 18.38 -5.22
CA GLU A 434 -12.90 17.29 -5.16
C GLU A 434 -13.53 15.90 -5.12
N GLY A 435 -14.70 15.76 -4.49
CA GLY A 435 -15.41 14.48 -4.38
C GLY A 435 -15.92 13.99 -5.74
N LEU A 436 -16.36 14.91 -6.59
CA LEU A 436 -16.78 14.62 -7.96
C LEU A 436 -15.57 14.29 -8.86
N ALA A 437 -14.45 14.98 -8.69
CA ALA A 437 -13.20 14.64 -9.39
C ALA A 437 -12.70 13.23 -9.00
N ASP A 438 -12.76 12.87 -7.72
CA ASP A 438 -12.43 11.53 -7.23
C ASP A 438 -13.36 10.45 -7.80
N LEU A 439 -14.67 10.75 -7.88
CA LEU A 439 -15.65 9.89 -8.51
C LEU A 439 -15.32 9.69 -10.00
N TRP A 440 -15.10 10.77 -10.75
CA TRP A 440 -14.73 10.71 -12.16
C TRP A 440 -13.43 9.93 -12.37
N MET A 441 -12.47 10.03 -11.45
CA MET A 441 -11.25 9.23 -11.49
C MET A 441 -11.47 7.75 -11.11
N CYS A 442 -12.64 7.32 -10.65
CA CYS A 442 -12.82 5.97 -10.08
C CYS A 442 -11.83 5.68 -8.94
N HIS A 443 -11.58 6.68 -8.09
CA HIS A 443 -10.82 6.49 -6.87
C HIS A 443 -11.63 5.70 -5.84
N ALA A 444 -10.93 4.89 -5.03
CA ALA A 444 -11.62 4.19 -3.96
C ALA A 444 -12.03 5.19 -2.87
N PRO A 445 -13.22 5.01 -2.26
CA PRO A 445 -13.68 5.86 -1.18
C PRO A 445 -12.71 5.79 0.01
N GLN A 446 -12.18 6.95 0.39
CA GLN A 446 -11.16 7.05 1.45
C GLN A 446 -11.79 7.03 2.84
N THR A 447 -12.98 7.60 2.99
CA THR A 447 -13.66 7.73 4.29
C THR A 447 -14.75 6.68 4.50
N VAL A 448 -15.06 6.38 5.76
CA VAL A 448 -16.21 5.52 6.14
C VAL A 448 -17.52 6.10 5.58
N ALA A 449 -17.66 7.44 5.59
CA ALA A 449 -18.78 8.17 4.97
C ALA A 449 -18.95 7.80 3.49
N GLN A 450 -17.88 7.94 2.70
CA GLN A 450 -17.88 7.61 1.28
C GLN A 450 -18.09 6.11 1.02
N ARG A 451 -17.62 5.23 1.92
CA ARG A 451 -17.77 3.77 1.76
C ARG A 451 -19.20 3.29 2.00
N HIS A 452 -19.88 3.86 2.99
CA HIS A 452 -21.13 3.27 3.51
C HIS A 452 -22.36 4.16 3.39
N TYR A 453 -22.20 5.47 3.35
CA TYR A 453 -23.32 6.40 3.55
C TYR A 453 -23.59 7.32 2.36
N ILE A 454 -22.57 7.61 1.55
CA ILE A 454 -22.70 8.54 0.43
C ILE A 454 -22.81 7.74 -0.87
N ALA A 455 -23.98 7.80 -1.51
CA ALA A 455 -24.15 7.36 -2.89
C ALA A 455 -23.80 8.53 -3.83
N PRO A 456 -22.80 8.38 -4.73
CA PRO A 456 -22.49 9.43 -5.68
C PRO A 456 -23.68 9.69 -6.63
N SER A 457 -23.93 10.95 -6.97
CA SER A 457 -24.96 11.34 -7.94
C SER A 457 -24.43 11.18 -9.36
N GLN A 458 -25.04 10.25 -10.12
CA GLN A 458 -24.72 10.02 -11.53
C GLN A 458 -25.02 11.26 -12.39
N GLU A 459 -26.14 11.95 -12.12
CA GLU A 459 -26.54 13.17 -12.84
C GLU A 459 -25.49 14.29 -12.71
N ARG A 460 -24.93 14.46 -11.50
CA ARG A 460 -23.84 15.43 -11.29
C ARG A 460 -22.58 15.03 -12.06
N LEU A 461 -22.27 13.73 -12.13
CA LEU A 461 -21.13 13.24 -12.90
C LEU A 461 -21.32 13.47 -14.40
N ASP A 462 -22.50 13.15 -14.93
CA ASP A 462 -22.83 13.36 -16.34
C ASP A 462 -22.74 14.85 -16.72
N SER A 463 -23.29 15.72 -15.87
CA SER A 463 -23.19 17.18 -16.06
C SER A 463 -21.74 17.68 -16.06
N ALA A 464 -20.89 17.14 -15.18
CA ALA A 464 -19.48 17.50 -15.12
C ALA A 464 -18.69 16.99 -16.33
N ILE A 465 -19.01 15.79 -16.82
CA ILE A 465 -18.40 15.24 -18.03
C ILE A 465 -18.79 16.06 -19.26
N GLU A 466 -20.06 16.41 -19.42
CA GLU A 466 -20.53 17.26 -20.52
C GLU A 466 -19.85 18.65 -20.47
N TRP A 467 -19.84 19.29 -19.30
CA TRP A 467 -19.15 20.56 -19.10
C TRP A 467 -17.68 20.47 -19.49
N LEU A 468 -16.97 19.43 -19.03
CA LEU A 468 -15.55 19.26 -19.34
C LEU A 468 -15.31 19.19 -20.85
N GLY A 469 -16.17 18.49 -21.59
CA GLY A 469 -16.08 18.40 -23.04
C GLY A 469 -16.27 19.74 -23.75
N LYS A 470 -17.16 20.60 -23.23
CA LYS A 470 -17.39 21.96 -23.73
C LYS A 470 -16.20 22.86 -23.40
N GLU A 471 -15.69 22.79 -22.17
CA GLU A 471 -14.55 23.57 -21.69
C GLU A 471 -13.28 23.32 -22.53
N VAL A 472 -12.97 22.06 -22.83
CA VAL A 472 -11.81 21.74 -23.67
C VAL A 472 -12.08 21.89 -25.18
N GLY A 473 -13.31 22.21 -25.58
CA GLY A 473 -13.71 22.41 -26.98
C GLY A 473 -13.77 21.13 -27.82
N LEU A 474 -14.01 19.96 -27.20
CA LEU A 474 -14.00 18.65 -27.89
C LEU A 474 -15.36 17.92 -27.90
N TYR A 475 -16.42 18.50 -27.33
CA TYR A 475 -17.72 17.82 -27.15
C TYR A 475 -18.38 17.34 -28.47
N GLU A 476 -18.51 18.24 -29.46
CA GLU A 476 -19.32 18.02 -30.68
C GLU A 476 -18.51 18.11 -31.99
N MET A 477 -17.18 18.07 -31.93
CA MET A 477 -16.38 18.26 -33.14
C MET A 477 -16.64 17.16 -34.18
N ASN A 478 -16.96 17.61 -35.41
CA ASN A 478 -17.32 16.77 -36.55
C ASN A 478 -16.14 16.08 -37.22
#